data_AF-A0A328U586-F1
#
_entry.id   AF-A0A328U586-F1
#
_cell.length_a   1.000
_cell.length_b   1.000
_cell.length_c   1.000
_cell.angle_alpha   90.00
_cell.angle_beta   90.00
_cell.angle_gamma   90.00
#
_symmetry.space_group_name_H-M   'P 1'
#
loop_
_entity.id
_entity.type
_entity.pdbx_description
1 polymer ?
#
loop_
_entity_poly.entity_id
_entity_poly.type
_entity_poly.pdbx_seq_one_letter_code
_entity_poly.pdbx_strand_id
1 'polypeptide(L)'
;MLVLVMLTGCNGSSANNAEPGEEPMKHLSKNMTAHQKDIFQELIARVLRNRGNLTPETRRQFWELVDEVGASQEEVDTMKHLLAGPIVIYMNYFFEDALVALKGGEPYKSAARSDYEQYLKSLEAMTDDRIEANDRLMEQIAYRQPVQQGDQSSVLDETMILQALDRVQQAVETINILFTRP
;
A
#
# COMPACT_ATOMS: atom_id res chain seq x y z
N MET A 1 11.27 11.78 -3.01
CA MET A 1 12.20 10.66 -3.30
C MET A 1 11.85 9.57 -2.30
N LEU A 2 11.20 8.48 -2.75
CA LEU A 2 10.79 7.38 -1.88
C LEU A 2 11.87 6.30 -1.95
N VAL A 3 12.51 6.03 -0.82
CA VAL A 3 13.62 5.09 -0.69
C VAL A 3 13.05 3.68 -0.53
N LEU A 4 13.32 2.83 -1.52
CA LEU A 4 13.00 1.41 -1.53
C LEU A 4 14.10 0.68 -0.74
N VAL A 5 13.77 0.11 0.42
CA VAL A 5 14.71 -0.72 1.19
C VAL A 5 14.39 -2.19 0.91
N MET A 6 15.35 -2.89 0.30
CA MET A 6 15.30 -4.33 0.06
C MET A 6 15.42 -5.11 1.37
N LEU A 7 14.55 -6.09 1.58
CA LEU A 7 14.60 -7.03 2.71
C LEU A 7 15.36 -8.29 2.31
N THR A 8 16.47 -8.56 3.00
CA THR A 8 17.17 -9.85 2.99
C THR A 8 16.71 -10.72 4.18
N GLY A 9 16.05 -11.83 3.86
CA GLY A 9 16.27 -13.20 4.37
C GLY A 9 16.29 -13.54 5.88
N CYS A 10 15.25 -14.28 6.29
CA CYS A 10 15.19 -15.56 7.03
C CYS A 10 15.81 -15.74 8.43
N ASN A 11 15.03 -16.19 9.43
CA ASN A 11 14.83 -17.63 9.76
C ASN A 11 14.00 -17.82 11.06
N GLY A 12 13.10 -18.81 11.08
CA GLY A 12 12.48 -19.31 12.30
C GLY A 12 11.52 -20.48 12.05
N SER A 13 11.90 -21.69 12.46
CA SER A 13 11.20 -22.96 12.18
C SER A 13 10.24 -23.42 13.29
N SER A 14 9.25 -24.24 12.86
CA SER A 14 8.47 -25.29 13.58
C SER A 14 7.22 -24.84 14.39
N ALA A 15 6.04 -25.49 14.38
CA ALA A 15 5.60 -26.82 13.91
C ALA A 15 4.05 -26.95 13.71
N ASN A 16 3.67 -27.97 12.90
CA ASN A 16 2.47 -28.85 12.93
C ASN A 16 1.05 -28.43 12.42
N ASN A 17 0.71 -29.05 11.27
CA ASN A 17 -0.51 -29.81 10.91
C ASN A 17 -1.91 -29.15 10.96
N ALA A 18 -2.22 -28.46 9.86
CA ALA A 18 -3.34 -28.76 8.96
C ALA A 18 -2.81 -28.41 7.55
N GLU A 19 -3.07 -29.18 6.48
CA GLU A 19 -2.72 -28.69 5.13
C GLU A 19 -3.57 -27.45 4.86
N PRO A 20 -2.99 -26.23 4.90
CA PRO A 20 -3.72 -25.05 4.51
C PRO A 20 -3.72 -25.08 2.98
N GLY A 21 -4.84 -24.77 2.33
CA GLY A 21 -4.77 -24.38 0.92
C GLY A 21 -3.62 -23.38 0.76
N GLU A 22 -2.74 -23.59 -0.23
CA GLU A 22 -1.62 -22.67 -0.46
C GLU A 22 -2.17 -21.25 -0.47
N GLU A 23 -1.71 -20.41 0.46
CA GLU A 23 -2.14 -19.01 0.53
C GLU A 23 -1.91 -18.37 -0.85
N PRO A 24 -2.86 -17.59 -1.40
CA PRO A 24 -2.77 -17.04 -2.76
C PRO A 24 -1.42 -16.37 -3.07
N MET A 25 -0.83 -15.71 -2.07
CA MET A 25 0.50 -15.10 -2.16
C MET A 25 1.65 -16.09 -2.38
N LYS A 26 1.60 -17.29 -1.76
CA LYS A 26 2.62 -18.34 -1.90
C LYS A 26 2.56 -18.98 -3.28
N HIS A 27 1.38 -19.10 -3.88
CA HIS A 27 1.20 -19.69 -5.20
C HIS A 27 1.68 -18.73 -6.31
N LEU A 28 1.29 -17.45 -6.26
CA LEU A 28 1.72 -16.48 -7.27
C LEU A 28 3.23 -16.19 -7.24
N SER A 29 3.79 -15.98 -6.04
CA SER A 29 5.24 -15.71 -5.91
C SER A 29 6.11 -16.91 -6.31
N LYS A 30 5.54 -18.12 -6.34
CA LYS A 30 6.19 -19.35 -6.83
C LYS A 30 6.13 -19.48 -8.34
N ASN A 31 5.10 -18.92 -8.98
CA ASN A 31 4.89 -19.00 -10.44
C ASN A 31 5.54 -17.85 -11.22
N MET A 32 5.91 -16.75 -10.56
CA MET A 32 6.67 -15.66 -11.17
C MET A 32 8.17 -15.84 -11.00
N THR A 33 8.92 -15.71 -12.09
CA THR A 33 10.38 -15.53 -12.03
C THR A 33 10.72 -14.22 -11.31
N ALA A 34 11.93 -14.12 -10.75
CA ALA A 34 12.41 -12.88 -10.13
C ALA A 34 12.32 -11.68 -11.10
N HIS A 35 12.67 -11.89 -12.36
CA HIS A 35 12.59 -10.87 -13.40
C HIS A 35 11.16 -10.38 -13.65
N GLN A 36 10.17 -11.28 -13.68
CA GLN A 36 8.76 -10.92 -13.85
C GLN A 36 8.25 -10.12 -12.64
N LYS A 37 8.68 -10.46 -11.41
CA LYS A 37 8.34 -9.67 -10.22
C LYS A 37 8.89 -8.25 -10.29
N ASP A 38 10.14 -8.10 -10.74
CA ASP A 38 10.77 -6.79 -10.91
C ASP A 38 10.01 -5.93 -11.94
N ILE A 39 9.63 -6.52 -13.08
CA ILE A 39 8.83 -5.83 -14.10
C ILE A 39 7.48 -5.40 -13.52
N PHE A 40 6.81 -6.29 -12.77
CA PHE A 40 5.50 -6.02 -12.18
C PHE A 40 5.56 -4.85 -11.18
N GLN A 41 6.55 -4.88 -10.29
CA GLN A 41 6.78 -3.81 -9.32
C GLN A 41 7.14 -2.49 -10.01
N GLU A 42 7.97 -2.51 -11.05
CA GLU A 42 8.34 -1.30 -11.78
C GLU A 42 7.16 -0.71 -12.55
N LEU A 43 6.28 -1.53 -13.14
CA LEU A 43 5.05 -1.04 -13.78
C LEU A 43 4.16 -0.31 -12.78
N ILE A 44 3.92 -0.91 -11.61
CA ILE A 44 3.12 -0.29 -10.53
C ILE A 44 3.79 0.99 -10.05
N ALA A 45 5.09 0.96 -9.73
CA ALA A 45 5.83 2.12 -9.26
C ALA A 45 5.87 3.25 -10.30
N ARG A 46 5.99 2.93 -11.59
CA ARG A 46 5.95 3.89 -12.70
C ARG A 46 4.59 4.56 -12.80
N VAL A 47 3.51 3.80 -12.67
CA VAL A 47 2.13 4.32 -12.72
C VAL A 47 1.82 5.17 -11.50
N LEU A 48 2.23 4.76 -10.30
CA LEU A 48 2.05 5.53 -9.06
C LEU A 48 2.85 6.83 -9.04
N ARG A 49 4.07 6.84 -9.61
CA ARG A 49 4.90 8.06 -9.68
C ARG A 49 4.32 9.10 -10.63
N ASN A 50 3.67 8.68 -11.71
CA ASN A 50 3.08 9.58 -12.69
C ASN A 50 1.89 8.91 -13.38
N ARG A 51 0.69 9.44 -13.12
CA ARG A 51 -0.58 8.99 -13.72
C ARG A 51 -0.54 8.98 -15.24
N GLY A 52 0.20 9.88 -15.88
CA GLY A 52 0.38 9.91 -17.34
C GLY A 52 1.01 8.62 -17.91
N ASN A 53 1.62 7.79 -17.07
CA ASN A 53 2.15 6.49 -17.47
C ASN A 53 1.09 5.39 -17.53
N LEU A 54 -0.13 5.63 -17.03
CA LEU A 54 -1.28 4.73 -17.21
C LEU A 54 -1.85 4.90 -18.63
N THR A 55 -1.10 4.40 -19.60
CA THR A 55 -1.51 4.36 -21.01
C THR A 55 -2.20 3.03 -21.33
N PRO A 56 -2.96 2.93 -22.44
CA PRO A 56 -3.49 1.66 -22.91
C PRO A 56 -2.40 0.59 -23.07
N GLU A 57 -1.22 1.00 -23.51
CA GLU A 57 -0.05 0.13 -23.67
C GLU A 57 0.48 -0.39 -22.33
N THR A 58 0.61 0.47 -21.31
CA THR A 58 1.00 0.04 -19.96
C THR A 58 -0.02 -0.95 -19.38
N ARG A 59 -1.33 -0.71 -19.58
CA ARG A 59 -2.38 -1.63 -19.12
C ARG A 59 -2.29 -2.97 -19.84
N ARG A 60 -2.06 -2.97 -21.15
CA ARG A 60 -1.86 -4.18 -21.95
C ARG A 60 -0.66 -4.98 -21.44
N GLN A 61 0.50 -4.35 -21.29
CA GLN A 61 1.72 -5.00 -20.78
C GLN A 61 1.52 -5.61 -19.39
N PHE A 62 0.82 -4.91 -18.50
CA PHE A 62 0.49 -5.42 -17.17
C PHE A 62 -0.36 -6.70 -17.26
N TRP A 63 -1.45 -6.68 -18.04
CA TRP A 63 -2.36 -7.82 -18.14
C TRP A 63 -1.78 -8.99 -18.95
N GLU A 64 -0.92 -8.72 -19.94
CA GLU A 64 -0.16 -9.76 -20.64
C GLU A 64 0.74 -10.53 -19.67
N LEU A 65 1.41 -9.83 -18.75
CA LEU A 65 2.23 -10.46 -17.73
C LEU A 65 1.38 -11.26 -16.73
N VAL A 66 0.22 -10.74 -16.32
CA VAL A 66 -0.74 -11.48 -15.47
C VAL A 66 -1.21 -12.77 -16.16
N ASP A 67 -1.53 -12.70 -17.45
CA ASP A 67 -1.99 -13.84 -18.24
C ASP A 67 -0.86 -14.87 -18.47
N GLU A 68 0.37 -14.41 -18.71
CA GLU A 68 1.56 -15.26 -18.90
C GLU A 68 1.87 -16.11 -17.66
N VAL A 69 1.72 -15.52 -16.47
CA VAL A 69 1.98 -16.23 -15.20
C VAL A 69 0.77 -17.04 -14.73
N GLY A 70 -0.37 -16.94 -15.43
CA GLY A 70 -1.60 -17.67 -15.11
C GLY A 70 -2.22 -17.29 -13.77
N ALA A 71 -2.09 -16.02 -13.36
CA ALA A 71 -2.62 -15.56 -12.08
C ALA A 71 -4.15 -15.56 -12.05
N SER A 72 -4.72 -16.07 -10.98
CA SER A 72 -6.14 -15.92 -10.65
C SER A 72 -6.48 -14.49 -10.24
N GLN A 73 -7.77 -14.12 -10.29
CA GLN A 73 -8.22 -12.80 -9.85
C GLN A 73 -7.91 -12.56 -8.36
N GLU A 74 -8.04 -13.59 -7.51
CA GLU A 74 -7.72 -13.50 -6.09
C GLU A 74 -6.24 -13.16 -5.84
N GLU A 75 -5.34 -13.75 -6.63
CA GLU A 75 -3.91 -13.41 -6.56
C GLU A 75 -3.63 -11.99 -7.07
N VAL A 76 -4.32 -11.55 -8.13
CA VAL A 76 -4.24 -10.17 -8.63
C VAL A 76 -4.70 -9.16 -7.58
N ASP A 77 -5.81 -9.44 -6.90
CA ASP A 77 -6.33 -8.61 -5.83
C ASP A 77 -5.37 -8.59 -4.63
N THR A 78 -4.81 -9.74 -4.26
CA THR A 78 -3.79 -9.83 -3.21
C THR A 78 -2.55 -9.00 -3.55
N MET A 79 -2.07 -9.05 -4.81
CA MET A 79 -0.95 -8.21 -5.26
C MET A 79 -1.24 -6.72 -5.15
N LYS A 80 -2.45 -6.31 -5.53
CA LYS A 80 -2.89 -4.92 -5.40
C LYS A 80 -2.73 -4.46 -3.95
N HIS A 81 -3.19 -5.27 -3.01
CA HIS A 81 -3.11 -4.96 -1.59
C HIS A 81 -1.68 -5.02 -1.05
N LEU A 82 -0.84 -5.96 -1.51
CA LEU A 82 0.55 -6.06 -1.09
C LEU A 82 1.40 -4.87 -1.57
N LEU A 83 1.30 -4.53 -2.86
CA LEU A 83 2.23 -3.61 -3.52
C LEU A 83 1.73 -2.16 -3.50
N ALA A 84 0.43 -1.95 -3.68
CA ALA A 84 -0.18 -0.63 -3.72
C ALA A 84 -0.94 -0.31 -2.43
N GLY A 85 -1.44 -1.33 -1.71
CA GLY A 85 -2.26 -1.16 -0.52
C GLY A 85 -1.68 -0.22 0.53
N PRO A 86 -0.42 -0.39 1.00
CA PRO A 86 0.19 0.51 1.97
C PRO A 86 0.35 1.96 1.47
N ILE A 87 0.53 2.16 0.16
CA ILE A 87 0.89 3.45 -0.42
C ILE A 87 -0.36 4.26 -0.80
N VAL A 88 -1.42 3.59 -1.27
CA VAL A 88 -2.62 4.28 -1.75
C VAL A 88 -3.85 4.02 -0.89
N ILE A 89 -4.22 2.77 -0.62
CA ILE A 89 -5.48 2.46 0.10
C ILE A 89 -5.34 2.84 1.57
N TYR A 90 -4.25 2.41 2.21
CA TYR A 90 -3.98 2.73 3.61
C TYR A 90 -3.82 4.23 3.83
N MET A 91 -3.04 4.89 2.96
CA MET A 91 -2.82 6.34 3.07
C MET A 91 -4.12 7.13 2.87
N ASN A 92 -5.08 6.61 2.11
CA ASN A 92 -6.38 7.26 1.96
C ASN A 92 -7.10 7.32 3.32
N TYR A 93 -7.24 6.17 3.98
CA TYR A 93 -7.83 6.11 5.32
C TYR A 93 -7.03 6.93 6.34
N PHE A 94 -5.70 6.89 6.27
CA PHE A 94 -4.86 7.68 7.16
C PHE A 94 -5.12 9.18 7.01
N PHE A 95 -5.20 9.72 5.79
CA PHE A 95 -5.44 11.15 5.59
C PHE A 95 -6.89 11.57 5.84
N GLU A 96 -7.87 10.69 5.60
CA GLU A 96 -9.25 10.90 6.05
C GLU A 96 -9.32 11.02 7.57
N ASP A 97 -8.69 10.09 8.30
CA ASP A 97 -8.61 10.12 9.75
C ASP A 97 -7.85 11.35 10.26
N ALA A 98 -6.78 11.76 9.57
CA ALA A 98 -5.98 12.93 9.91
C ALA A 98 -6.80 14.23 9.82
N LEU A 99 -7.71 14.36 8.86
CA LEU A 99 -8.62 15.51 8.79
C LEU A 99 -9.56 15.56 9.99
N VAL A 100 -10.10 14.40 10.40
CA VAL A 100 -10.97 14.29 11.56
C VAL A 100 -10.19 14.64 12.83
N ALA A 101 -9.01 14.06 13.01
CA ALA A 101 -8.14 14.29 14.15
C ALA A 101 -7.74 15.77 14.29
N LEU A 102 -7.32 16.41 13.19
CA LEU A 102 -6.94 17.83 13.19
C LEU A 102 -8.11 18.76 13.55
N LYS A 103 -9.33 18.43 13.12
CA LYS A 103 -10.54 19.21 13.39
C LYS A 103 -11.04 19.01 14.81
N GLY A 104 -10.98 17.78 15.32
CA GLY A 104 -11.41 17.42 16.68
C GLY A 104 -10.40 17.80 17.76
N GLY A 105 -9.11 17.89 17.41
CA GLY A 105 -8.03 18.14 18.37
C GLY A 105 -7.68 16.91 19.23
N GLU A 106 -8.13 15.72 18.82
CA GLU A 106 -7.86 14.45 19.48
C GLU A 106 -7.47 13.38 18.45
N PRO A 107 -6.61 12.40 18.80
CA PRO A 107 -6.22 11.33 17.90
C PRO A 107 -7.43 10.52 17.47
N TYR A 108 -7.54 10.23 16.18
CA TYR A 108 -8.67 9.52 15.60
C TYR A 108 -8.19 8.35 14.73
N LYS A 109 -8.84 7.19 14.87
CA LYS A 109 -8.65 6.01 14.02
C LYS A 109 -10.02 5.44 13.65
N SER A 110 -10.33 5.41 12.36
CA SER A 110 -11.58 4.80 11.88
C SER A 110 -11.51 3.27 11.94
N ALA A 111 -12.69 2.65 11.99
CA ALA A 111 -12.81 1.19 11.86
C ALA A 111 -12.21 0.69 10.54
N ALA A 112 -12.46 1.42 9.44
CA ALA A 112 -11.91 1.09 8.12
C ALA A 112 -10.37 1.05 8.12
N ARG A 113 -9.72 2.04 8.75
CA ARG A 113 -8.26 2.03 8.92
C ARG A 113 -7.81 0.82 9.74
N SER A 114 -8.44 0.59 10.89
CA SER A 114 -8.09 -0.52 11.79
C SER A 114 -8.22 -1.89 11.12
N ASP A 115 -9.33 -2.14 10.44
CA ASP A 115 -9.58 -3.42 9.75
C ASP A 115 -8.57 -3.64 8.62
N TYR A 116 -8.23 -2.56 7.90
CA TYR A 116 -7.25 -2.63 6.82
C TYR A 116 -5.81 -2.80 7.34
N GLU A 117 -5.46 -2.23 8.50
CA GLU A 117 -4.19 -2.50 9.19
C GLU A 117 -4.05 -4.00 9.52
N GLN A 118 -5.11 -4.65 10.05
CA GLN A 118 -5.09 -6.09 10.33
C GLN A 118 -4.97 -6.92 9.05
N TYR A 119 -5.68 -6.52 8.00
CA TYR A 119 -5.56 -7.19 6.70
C TYR A 119 -4.14 -7.09 6.13
N LEU A 120 -3.54 -5.89 6.11
CA LEU A 120 -2.15 -5.72 5.64
C LEU A 120 -1.13 -6.47 6.52
N LYS A 121 -1.38 -6.59 7.82
CA LYS A 121 -0.57 -7.44 8.71
C LYS A 121 -0.65 -8.92 8.32
N SER A 122 -1.84 -9.43 8.01
CA SER A 122 -2.02 -10.82 7.58
C SER A 122 -1.29 -11.13 6.25
N LEU A 123 -1.06 -10.10 5.43
CA LEU A 123 -0.27 -10.18 4.21
C LEU A 123 1.23 -9.91 4.42
N GLU A 124 1.68 -9.71 5.66
CA GLU A 124 3.04 -9.26 6.02
C GLU A 124 3.46 -7.94 5.33
N ALA A 125 2.49 -7.18 4.82
CA ALA A 125 2.70 -5.90 4.14
C ALA A 125 2.83 -4.71 5.12
N MET A 126 2.50 -4.93 6.39
CA MET A 126 2.56 -3.94 7.46
C MET A 126 2.92 -4.61 8.79
N THR A 127 3.77 -3.94 9.57
CA THR A 127 4.21 -4.41 10.89
C THR A 127 3.53 -3.63 12.02
N ASP A 128 3.54 -4.18 13.23
CA ASP A 128 3.05 -3.49 14.42
C ASP A 128 3.81 -2.19 14.68
N ASP A 129 5.14 -2.20 14.56
CA ASP A 129 5.97 -0.99 14.68
C ASP A 129 5.54 0.11 13.70
N ARG A 130 5.13 -0.27 12.48
CA ARG A 130 4.67 0.70 11.47
C ARG A 130 3.31 1.28 11.85
N ILE A 131 2.40 0.46 12.38
CA ILE A 131 1.08 0.91 12.86
C ILE A 131 1.27 1.87 14.03
N GLU A 132 2.09 1.50 15.02
CA GLU A 132 2.39 2.38 16.16
C GLU A 132 3.01 3.70 15.72
N ALA A 133 3.95 3.67 14.77
CA ALA A 133 4.54 4.90 14.23
C ALA A 133 3.48 5.81 13.59
N ASN A 134 2.54 5.22 12.84
CA ASN A 134 1.45 5.98 12.22
C ASN A 134 0.45 6.50 13.26
N ASP A 135 0.21 5.77 14.34
CA ASP A 135 -0.63 6.24 15.45
C ASP A 135 -0.01 7.44 16.18
N ARG A 136 1.30 7.41 16.42
CA ARG A 136 2.03 8.57 16.96
C ARG A 136 2.00 9.78 16.02
N LEU A 137 2.07 9.56 14.71
CA LEU A 137 1.89 10.63 13.73
C LEU A 137 0.48 11.23 13.81
N MET A 138 -0.54 10.38 14.02
CA MET A 138 -1.92 10.85 14.21
C MET A 138 -2.08 11.71 15.46
N GLU A 139 -1.43 11.33 16.56
CA GLU A 139 -1.37 12.15 17.78
C GLU A 139 -0.71 13.52 17.51
N GLN A 140 0.42 13.53 16.79
CA GLN A 140 1.08 14.77 16.41
C GLN A 140 0.17 15.67 15.57
N ILE A 141 -0.54 15.10 14.60
CA ILE A 141 -1.49 15.85 13.75
C ILE A 141 -2.62 16.43 14.59
N ALA A 142 -3.26 15.62 15.43
CA ALA A 142 -4.35 16.03 16.32
C ALA A 142 -3.96 17.23 17.18
N TYR A 143 -2.77 17.18 17.76
CA TYR A 143 -2.25 18.22 18.65
C TYR A 143 -1.45 19.31 17.94
N ARG A 144 -1.48 19.36 16.60
CA ARG A 144 -0.78 20.36 15.78
C ARG A 144 0.71 20.45 16.08
N GLN A 145 1.32 19.31 16.39
CA GLN A 145 2.74 19.19 16.62
C GLN A 145 3.48 19.06 15.27
N PRO A 146 4.75 19.51 15.20
CA PRO A 146 5.56 19.33 13.99
C PRO A 146 5.75 17.84 13.67
N VAL A 147 5.48 17.48 12.41
CA VAL A 147 5.70 16.15 11.85
C VAL A 147 6.95 16.17 10.98
N GLN A 148 7.81 15.15 11.12
CA GLN A 148 9.00 15.01 10.30
C GLN A 148 8.66 14.50 8.88
N GLN A 149 9.14 15.21 7.86
CA GLN A 149 9.04 14.87 6.45
C GLN A 149 10.42 14.95 5.80
N GLY A 150 11.17 13.84 5.83
CA GLY A 150 12.57 13.82 5.40
C GLY A 150 13.43 14.68 6.33
N ASP A 151 14.15 15.68 5.79
CA ASP A 151 14.97 16.61 6.57
C ASP A 151 14.18 17.82 7.10
N GLN A 152 12.90 17.93 6.74
CA GLN A 152 12.04 19.06 7.11
C GLN A 152 11.07 18.65 8.22
N SER A 153 10.75 19.58 9.12
CA SER A 153 9.71 19.41 10.14
C SER A 153 8.67 20.51 9.99
N SER A 154 7.40 20.14 9.89
CA SER A 154 6.30 21.09 9.70
C SER A 154 5.03 20.61 10.39
N VAL A 155 4.24 21.55 10.90
CA VAL A 155 2.88 21.25 11.36
C VAL A 155 2.00 21.00 10.14
N LEU A 156 1.34 19.85 10.09
CA LEU A 156 0.37 19.54 9.04
C LEU A 156 -0.91 20.34 9.26
N ASP A 157 -1.18 21.29 8.37
CA ASP A 157 -2.45 22.02 8.35
C ASP A 157 -3.51 21.33 7.48
N GLU A 158 -4.75 21.82 7.54
CA GLU A 158 -5.87 21.26 6.79
C GLU A 158 -5.62 21.30 5.27
N THR A 159 -4.98 22.35 4.75
CA THR A 159 -4.70 22.47 3.31
C THR A 159 -3.70 21.42 2.87
N MET A 160 -2.64 21.20 3.65
CA MET A 160 -1.64 20.16 3.38
C MET A 160 -2.26 18.76 3.40
N ILE A 161 -3.12 18.47 4.37
CA ILE A 161 -3.79 17.16 4.47
C ILE A 161 -4.76 16.96 3.31
N LEU A 162 -5.57 17.97 2.95
CA LEU A 162 -6.49 17.89 1.80
C LEU A 162 -5.74 17.67 0.48
N GLN A 163 -4.60 18.35 0.28
CA GLN A 163 -3.76 18.13 -0.90
C GLN A 163 -3.16 16.72 -0.94
N ALA A 164 -2.75 16.19 0.21
CA ALA A 164 -2.25 14.82 0.31
C ALA A 164 -3.36 13.80 0.00
N LEU A 165 -4.56 14.01 0.55
CA LEU A 165 -5.72 13.17 0.31
C LEU A 165 -6.12 13.16 -1.18
N ASP A 166 -6.23 14.33 -1.82
CA ASP A 166 -6.52 14.43 -3.26
C ASP A 166 -5.52 13.64 -4.12
N ARG A 167 -4.21 13.78 -3.84
CA ARG A 167 -3.16 13.01 -4.53
C ARG A 167 -3.31 11.51 -4.33
N VAL A 168 -3.63 11.08 -3.11
CA VAL A 168 -3.84 9.66 -2.80
C VAL A 168 -5.08 9.12 -3.48
N GLN A 169 -6.19 9.86 -3.50
CA GLN A 169 -7.42 9.48 -4.20
C GLN A 169 -7.19 9.30 -5.70
N GLN A 170 -6.46 10.22 -6.33
CA GLN A 170 -6.06 10.07 -7.74
C GLN A 170 -5.17 8.84 -7.97
N ALA A 171 -4.29 8.51 -7.03
CA ALA A 171 -3.47 7.30 -7.11
C ALA A 171 -4.30 6.02 -6.91
N VAL A 172 -5.30 6.03 -6.02
CA VAL A 172 -6.28 4.94 -5.85
C VAL A 172 -7.04 4.70 -7.15
N GLU A 173 -7.56 5.75 -7.80
CA GLU A 173 -8.21 5.63 -9.11
C GLU A 173 -7.30 5.02 -10.15
N THR A 174 -6.06 5.50 -10.22
CA THR A 174 -5.05 5.05 -11.19
C THR A 174 -4.75 3.56 -11.00
N ILE A 175 -4.56 3.11 -9.76
CA ILE A 175 -4.35 1.70 -9.44
C ILE A 175 -5.59 0.87 -9.75
N ASN A 176 -6.79 1.36 -9.41
CA ASN A 176 -8.03 0.65 -9.73
C ASN A 176 -8.17 0.42 -11.24
N ILE A 177 -7.83 1.41 -12.07
CA ILE A 177 -7.87 1.26 -13.54
C ILE A 177 -6.81 0.27 -14.05
N LEU A 178 -5.60 0.28 -13.47
CA LEU A 178 -4.54 -0.68 -13.84
C LEU A 178 -4.97 -2.12 -13.54
N PHE A 179 -5.50 -2.35 -12.33
CA PHE A 179 -5.96 -3.65 -11.84
C PHE A 179 -7.39 -4.03 -12.30
N THR A 180 -8.00 -3.23 -13.18
CA THR A 180 -9.25 -3.60 -13.86
C THR A 180 -8.92 -4.08 -15.26
N ARG A 181 -9.41 -5.27 -15.62
CA ARG A 181 -9.16 -5.86 -16.94
C ARG A 181 -9.71 -4.95 -18.05
N PRO A 182 -8.96 -4.68 -19.13
CA PRO A 182 -9.41 -3.86 -20.25
C PRO A 182 -10.56 -4.48 -21.04
#